data_AF-A0A6P0Z7L6-F1
#
_entry.id   AF-A0A6P0Z7L6-F1
#
_cell.length_a   1.000
_cell.length_b   1.000
_cell.length_c   1.000
_cell.angle_alpha   90.00
_cell.angle_beta   90.00
_cell.angle_gamma   90.00
#
_symmetry.space_group_name_H-M   'P 1'
#
loop_
_entity.id
_entity.type
_entity.pdbx_description
1 polymer ?
#
loop_
_entity_poly.entity_id
_entity_poly.type
_entity_poly.pdbx_seq_one_letter_code
_entity_poly.pdbx_strand_id
1 'polypeptide(L)' 'MNKESKIYVAGHRGLVGSAIVRTLRANGYDNLILKTS' A
#
# COMPACT_ATOMS: atom_id res chain seq x y z
N MET A 1 6.41 -14.17 4.91
CA MET A 1 6.54 -12.84 4.28
C MET A 1 6.70 -11.83 5.39
N ASN A 2 7.76 -11.02 5.36
CA ASN A 2 8.07 -10.11 6.46
C ASN A 2 7.07 -8.94 6.41
N LYS A 3 6.20 -8.80 7.42
CA LYS A 3 5.19 -7.71 7.47
C LYS A 3 5.83 -6.33 7.57
N GLU A 4 7.13 -6.30 7.87
CA GLU A 4 7.95 -5.09 7.94
C GLU A 4 8.53 -4.66 6.57
N SER A 5 8.30 -5.40 5.49
CA SER A 5 8.78 -4.99 4.17
C SER A 5 8.16 -3.65 3.75
N LYS A 6 9.00 -2.69 3.32
CA LYS A 6 8.56 -1.42 2.75
C LYS A 6 7.93 -1.66 1.37
N ILE A 7 6.66 -1.32 1.22
CA ILE A 7 5.89 -1.48 -0.02
C ILE A 7 5.56 -0.09 -0.56
N TYR A 8 6.05 0.24 -1.75
CA TYR A 8 5.73 1.50 -2.43
C TYR A 8 4.57 1.31 -3.40
N VAL A 9 3.53 2.13 -3.28
CA VAL A 9 2.37 2.11 -4.19
C VAL A 9 2.26 3.45 -4.91
N ALA A 10 2.70 3.47 -6.17
CA ALA A 10 2.50 4.60 -7.07
C ALA A 10 1.01 4.69 -7.47
N GLY A 11 0.49 5.91 -7.62
CA GLY A 11 -0.90 6.12 -8.04
C GLY A 11 -1.95 5.58 -7.04
N HIS A 12 -1.60 5.51 -5.74
CA HIS A 12 -2.45 4.94 -4.69
C HIS A 12 -3.83 5.62 -4.51
N ARG A 13 -4.05 6.80 -5.09
CA ARG A 13 -5.33 7.52 -5.08
C ARG A 13 -6.30 7.08 -6.18
N GLY A 14 -5.83 6.33 -7.18
CA GLY A 14 -6.68 5.80 -8.23
C GLY A 14 -7.60 4.68 -7.75
N LEU A 15 -8.54 4.26 -8.61
CA LEU A 15 -9.46 3.15 -8.35
C LEU A 15 -8.71 1.86 -7.92
N VAL A 16 -7.65 1.53 -8.65
CA VAL A 16 -6.84 0.33 -8.39
C VAL A 16 -5.88 0.52 -7.22
N GLY A 17 -5.18 1.65 -7.19
CA GLY A 17 -4.20 1.96 -6.14
C GLY A 17 -4.82 1.97 -4.74
N SER A 18 -6.03 2.51 -4.62
CA SER A 18 -6.76 2.55 -3.33
C SER A 18 -7.24 1.16 -2.89
N ALA A 19 -7.62 0.29 -3.83
CA ALA A 19 -7.96 -1.09 -3.53
C ALA A 19 -6.74 -1.89 -3.05
N ILE A 20 -5.59 -1.72 -3.69
CA ILE A 20 -4.33 -2.37 -3.28
C ILE A 20 -3.94 -1.94 -1.87
N VAL A 21 -3.98 -0.64 -1.55
CA VAL A 21 -3.68 -0.13 -0.21
C VAL A 21 -4.63 -0.71 0.84
N ARG A 22 -5.93 -0.79 0.54
CA ARG A 22 -6.93 -1.37 1.44
C ARG A 22 -6.65 -2.85 1.73
N THR A 23 -6.36 -3.63 0.69
CA THR A 23 -6.02 -5.06 0.84
C THR A 23 -4.73 -5.25 1.62
N LEU A 24 -3.69 -4.47 1.34
CA LEU A 24 -2.42 -4.54 2.07
C LEU A 24 -2.60 -4.19 3.55
N ARG A 25 -3.34 -3.14 3.87
CA ARG A 25 -3.68 -2.82 5.27
C ARG A 25 -4.48 -3.93 5.93
N ALA A 26 -5.47 -4.49 5.25
CA ALA A 26 -6.28 -5.60 5.78
C ALA A 26 -5.45 -6.87 6.06
N ASN A 27 -4.38 -7.10 5.31
CA ASN A 27 -3.44 -8.20 5.54
C ASN A 27 -2.36 -7.89 6.61
N GLY A 28 -2.40 -6.70 7.21
CA GLY A 28 -1.47 -6.29 8.27
C GLY A 28 -0.11 -5.81 7.77
N TYR A 29 -0.05 -5.24 6.55
CA TYR A 29 1.12 -4.52 6.07
C TYR A 29 1.05 -3.06 6.51
N ASP A 30 1.94 -2.68 7.42
CA ASP A 30 1.99 -1.32 7.99
C ASP A 30 2.94 -0.40 7.22
N ASN A 31 4.01 -0.96 6.64
CA ASN A 31 5.09 -0.20 5.98
C ASN A 31 4.76 0.17 4.52
N LEU A 32 3.63 0.85 4.32
CA LEU A 32 3.17 1.34 3.01
C LEU A 32 3.69 2.76 2.74
N ILE A 33 4.55 2.90 1.73
CA ILE A 33 5.01 4.20 1.23
C ILE A 33 4.05 4.66 0.15
N LEU A 34 3.24 5.64 0.48
CA LEU A 34 2.26 6.25 -0.41
C LEU A 34 2.73 7.66 -0.74
N LYS A 35 3.35 7.84 -1.91
CA LYS A 35 3.81 9.17 -2.35
C LYS A 35 2.77 9.77 -3.28
N THR A 36 2.46 11.03 -3.05
CA THR A 36 1.66 11.87 -3.93
C THR A 36 2.63 12.74 -4.71
N SER A 37 2.50 12.76 -6.04
CA SER A 37 3.16 13.77 -6.88
C SER A 37 2.59 15.15 -6.62
#